data_AF-A0A9D9ZFD0-F1
#
_entry.id   AF-A0A9D9ZFD0-F1
#
_cell.length_a   1.000
_cell.length_b   1.000
_cell.length_c   1.000
_cell.angle_alpha   90.00
_cell.angle_beta   90.00
_cell.angle_gamma   90.00
#
_symmetry.space_group_name_H-M   'P 1'
#
loop_
_entity.id
_entity.type
_entity.pdbx_description
1 polymer ?
#
loop_
_entity_poly.entity_id
_entity_poly.type
_entity_poly.pdbx_seq_one_letter_code
_entity_poly.pdbx_strand_id
1 'polypeptide(L)'
;MENTSEKTQNTTENSDPKKEKKRLKALKPLQKLKALKPSQKIMLIAAVFVLAAAIVLTSVLIVRGNKKKRAAVIGETQTEAAVTDAELEVFGEDESVSSEEETTSAILFEIDEKMKNVQIATSDSKKDEDAEINRDYGTNSSRLAPAKSPRLNGRLTGVPLSSDSMYTSSLLSLKYVNRDFMSGLIDIDGTLFNFDSSHNPIRGHKAVSDVQYYFNDNGALSSMVGIDVSHHNGKIDWAAVRAAGVDFAIIRVGFRGYGDKGTLKLDSRFNENVEGALNNGIQVGVYFYSQAVTVYEAVEEASVAVNYSRKYNITLPIYFDTEFSNSEHSGRADRLTASQRTNIAVAFCEAVKNAGYKPGIYASKTFYTDELNFSRLSNYEIWVAHYTSETTDFKYDYKVWQYTPKGRVNGIPNDTDINIALFDYGNNDDMSDRGGSVAFFDSDTDIQNALNAENSIKKYQLFRTQTLYNSAQSDIDFVNQPEVKAKLFDALENLKNKLGFLAEPTKNSENDETTGELSEE
;
A
#
# COMPACT_ATOMS: atom_id res chain seq x y z
N MET A 1 -53.15 -17.84 -52.47
CA MET A 1 -52.34 -16.99 -53.36
C MET A 1 -52.64 -15.56 -52.99
N GLU A 2 -51.58 -14.77 -52.75
CA GLU A 2 -51.48 -13.29 -52.72
C GLU A 2 -52.46 -12.48 -51.81
N ASN A 3 -52.00 -11.60 -50.90
CA ASN A 3 -51.37 -10.27 -51.12
C ASN A 3 -52.28 -9.29 -51.91
N THR A 4 -52.48 -8.02 -51.56
CA THR A 4 -52.23 -7.18 -50.35
C THR A 4 -53.43 -6.21 -50.20
N SER A 5 -53.57 -5.23 -49.28
CA SER A 5 -52.66 -4.59 -48.29
C SER A 5 -53.49 -3.96 -47.15
N GLU A 6 -52.85 -3.65 -46.03
CA GLU A 6 -53.39 -2.71 -45.02
C GLU A 6 -52.62 -1.39 -45.00
N LYS A 7 -53.34 -0.32 -44.64
CA LYS A 7 -52.85 1.06 -44.64
C LYS A 7 -51.88 1.30 -43.50
N THR A 8 -50.73 1.93 -43.79
CA THR A 8 -50.00 2.75 -42.80
C THR A 8 -50.05 4.20 -43.25
N GLN A 9 -50.37 5.12 -42.33
CA GLN A 9 -50.55 6.53 -42.66
C GLN A 9 -49.21 7.24 -42.93
N ASN A 10 -49.15 8.00 -44.02
CA ASN A 10 -48.10 9.01 -44.22
C ASN A 10 -48.30 10.14 -43.20
N THR A 11 -47.40 10.27 -42.23
CA THR A 11 -47.12 11.56 -41.57
C THR A 11 -45.91 12.20 -42.24
N THR A 12 -46.17 13.15 -43.13
CA THR A 12 -45.13 14.00 -43.73
C THR A 12 -44.52 14.91 -42.66
N GLU A 13 -43.38 14.52 -42.11
CA GLU A 13 -42.55 15.44 -41.32
C GLU A 13 -41.89 16.45 -42.26
N ASN A 14 -42.26 17.72 -42.10
CA ASN A 14 -41.85 18.81 -42.98
C ASN A 14 -40.40 19.20 -42.64
N SER A 15 -39.40 18.61 -43.33
CA SER A 15 -37.99 18.88 -43.03
C SER A 15 -37.65 20.34 -43.38
N ASP A 16 -37.27 21.13 -42.36
CA ASP A 16 -36.87 22.52 -42.59
C ASP A 16 -35.62 22.57 -43.50
N PRO A 17 -35.73 23.13 -44.73
CA PRO A 17 -34.63 23.12 -45.69
C PRO A 17 -33.44 23.99 -45.24
N LYS A 18 -33.60 24.87 -44.24
CA LYS A 18 -32.46 25.54 -43.59
C LYS A 18 -31.73 24.61 -42.63
N LYS A 19 -32.44 23.79 -41.85
CA LYS A 19 -31.86 22.78 -40.93
C LYS A 19 -31.07 21.72 -41.69
N GLU A 20 -31.60 21.26 -42.83
CA GLU A 20 -30.95 20.27 -43.69
C GLU A 20 -29.72 20.84 -44.41
N LYS A 21 -29.80 22.06 -44.97
CA LYS A 21 -28.61 22.79 -45.48
C LYS A 21 -27.55 23.03 -44.39
N LYS A 22 -27.95 23.22 -43.13
CA LYS A 22 -27.01 23.40 -42.00
C LYS A 22 -26.30 22.08 -41.66
N ARG A 23 -27.03 20.94 -41.65
CA ARG A 23 -26.44 19.59 -41.55
C ARG A 23 -25.47 19.29 -42.69
N LEU A 24 -25.85 19.53 -43.96
CA LEU A 24 -24.92 19.31 -45.09
C LEU A 24 -23.69 20.24 -45.06
N LYS A 25 -23.80 21.47 -44.56
CA LYS A 25 -22.62 22.33 -44.34
C LYS A 25 -21.70 21.78 -43.23
N ALA A 26 -22.26 21.24 -42.15
CA ALA A 26 -21.49 20.63 -41.06
C ALA A 26 -20.84 19.27 -41.42
N LEU A 27 -21.38 18.55 -42.40
CA LEU A 27 -20.81 17.29 -42.91
C LEU A 27 -19.64 17.46 -43.90
N LYS A 28 -19.49 18.64 -44.53
CA LYS A 28 -18.40 18.87 -45.51
C LYS A 28 -16.97 18.77 -44.94
N PRO A 29 -16.65 19.26 -43.72
CA PRO A 29 -15.36 19.01 -43.09
C PRO A 29 -15.11 17.53 -42.78
N LEU A 30 -16.12 16.82 -42.29
CA LEU A 30 -16.05 15.40 -41.93
C LEU A 30 -15.86 14.48 -43.16
N GLN A 31 -16.50 14.82 -44.28
CA GLN A 31 -16.28 14.11 -45.55
C GLN A 31 -14.86 14.36 -46.10
N LYS A 32 -14.29 15.56 -45.93
CA LYS A 32 -12.87 15.82 -46.25
C LYS A 32 -11.91 15.01 -45.37
N LEU A 33 -12.21 14.81 -44.07
CA LEU A 33 -11.38 13.96 -43.19
C LEU A 33 -11.35 12.49 -43.62
N LYS A 34 -12.49 11.94 -44.08
CA LYS A 34 -12.54 10.55 -44.57
C LYS A 34 -11.69 10.33 -45.83
N ALA A 35 -11.55 11.34 -46.68
CA ALA A 35 -10.81 11.29 -47.95
C ALA A 35 -9.27 11.48 -47.83
N LEU A 36 -8.73 11.76 -46.64
CA LEU A 36 -7.29 11.90 -46.43
C LEU A 36 -6.55 10.55 -46.52
N LYS A 37 -5.40 10.53 -47.20
CA LYS A 37 -4.49 9.36 -47.23
C LYS A 37 -3.91 9.11 -45.82
N PRO A 38 -3.52 7.86 -45.45
CA PRO A 38 -3.05 7.54 -44.11
C PRO A 38 -1.93 8.46 -43.60
N SER A 39 -0.93 8.76 -44.44
CA SER A 39 0.17 9.68 -44.11
C SER A 39 -0.29 11.12 -43.76
N GLN A 40 -1.39 11.59 -44.36
CA GLN A 40 -1.94 12.91 -44.06
C GLN A 40 -2.77 12.92 -42.77
N LYS A 41 -3.36 11.78 -42.39
CA LYS A 41 -4.03 11.62 -41.09
C LYS A 41 -3.00 11.59 -39.95
N ILE A 42 -1.87 10.93 -40.16
CA ILE A 42 -0.73 10.91 -39.23
C ILE A 42 -0.17 12.33 -39.02
N MET A 43 0.07 13.11 -40.09
CA MET A 43 0.46 14.53 -39.96
C MET A 43 -0.57 15.38 -39.20
N LEU A 44 -1.87 15.16 -39.43
CA LEU A 44 -2.91 15.93 -38.74
C LEU A 44 -2.96 15.61 -37.24
N ILE A 45 -2.76 14.34 -36.87
CA ILE A 45 -2.65 13.89 -35.49
C ILE A 45 -1.40 14.51 -34.83
N ALA A 46 -0.24 14.45 -35.48
CA ALA A 46 1.00 15.07 -35.00
C ALA A 46 0.85 16.60 -34.80
N ALA A 47 0.15 17.29 -35.70
CA ALA A 47 -0.11 18.73 -35.56
C ALA A 47 -1.02 19.07 -34.36
N VAL A 48 -1.99 18.20 -34.04
CA VAL A 48 -2.82 18.34 -32.82
C VAL A 48 -1.99 18.08 -31.56
N PHE A 49 -1.07 17.12 -31.58
CA PHE A 49 -0.14 16.89 -30.46
C PHE A 49 0.78 18.09 -30.19
N VAL A 50 1.34 18.73 -31.22
CA VAL A 50 2.15 19.95 -31.05
C VAL A 50 1.33 21.09 -30.43
N LEU A 51 0.05 21.23 -30.81
CA LEU A 51 -0.83 22.26 -30.26
C LEU A 51 -1.24 21.97 -28.80
N ALA A 52 -1.52 20.71 -28.47
CA ALA A 52 -1.83 20.27 -27.10
C ALA A 52 -0.61 20.43 -26.17
N ALA A 53 0.58 20.03 -26.64
CA ALA A 53 1.83 20.24 -25.91
C ALA A 53 2.11 21.73 -25.66
N ALA A 54 1.82 22.62 -26.61
CA ALA A 54 1.95 24.07 -26.42
C ALA A 54 0.94 24.64 -25.38
N ILE A 55 -0.27 24.09 -25.30
CA ILE A 55 -1.28 24.45 -24.29
C ILE A 55 -0.87 23.96 -22.89
N VAL A 56 -0.32 22.76 -22.78
CA VAL A 56 0.25 22.25 -21.51
C VAL A 56 1.48 23.06 -21.09
N LEU A 57 2.39 23.38 -22.03
CA LEU A 57 3.59 24.15 -21.73
C LEU A 57 3.25 25.59 -21.28
N THR A 58 2.28 26.25 -21.92
CA THR A 58 1.79 27.57 -21.47
C THR A 58 1.08 27.49 -20.12
N SER A 59 0.31 26.44 -19.86
CA SER A 59 -0.32 26.21 -18.54
C SER A 59 0.72 25.98 -17.43
N VAL A 60 1.76 25.18 -17.69
CA VAL A 60 2.90 24.94 -16.77
C VAL A 60 3.72 26.22 -16.56
N LEU A 61 3.88 27.07 -17.58
CA LEU A 61 4.53 28.38 -17.44
C LEU A 61 3.69 29.37 -16.62
N ILE A 62 2.36 29.35 -16.74
CA ILE A 62 1.45 30.15 -15.90
C ILE A 62 1.51 29.69 -14.44
N VAL A 63 1.52 28.37 -14.18
CA VAL A 63 1.68 27.82 -12.82
C VAL A 63 3.06 28.10 -12.24
N ARG A 64 4.15 27.99 -13.02
CA ARG A 64 5.51 28.38 -12.60
C ARG A 64 5.64 29.89 -12.35
N GLY A 65 4.99 30.73 -13.16
CA GLY A 65 4.93 32.18 -12.96
C GLY A 65 4.22 32.57 -11.65
N ASN A 66 3.11 31.90 -11.34
CA ASN A 66 2.40 32.11 -10.08
C ASN A 66 3.15 31.53 -8.86
N LYS A 67 3.91 30.44 -9.00
CA LYS A 67 4.83 29.97 -7.94
C LYS A 67 6.00 30.93 -7.70
N LYS A 68 6.60 31.53 -8.75
CA LYS A 68 7.67 32.53 -8.59
C LYS A 68 7.23 33.80 -7.84
N LYS A 69 5.94 34.17 -7.87
CA LYS A 69 5.39 35.27 -7.04
C LYS A 69 5.15 34.91 -5.56
N ARG A 70 5.27 33.64 -5.17
CA ARG A 70 5.18 33.19 -3.75
C ARG A 70 6.51 32.70 -3.16
N ALA A 71 7.56 32.57 -3.99
CA ALA A 71 8.92 32.18 -3.56
C ALA A 71 9.94 33.33 -3.65
N ALA A 72 9.47 34.59 -3.67
CA ALA A 72 10.31 35.79 -3.70
C ALA A 72 10.59 36.34 -2.28
N VAL A 73 10.84 35.44 -1.32
CA VAL A 73 11.49 35.73 -0.04
C VAL A 73 12.40 34.53 0.26
N ILE A 74 13.61 34.81 0.75
CA ILE A 74 14.69 33.84 1.09
C ILE A 74 15.49 33.28 -0.12
N GLY A 75 16.61 33.95 -0.40
CA GLY A 75 17.94 33.31 -0.44
C GLY A 75 18.35 32.48 -1.67
N GLU A 76 19.25 33.03 -2.47
CA GLU A 76 20.02 32.28 -3.48
C GLU A 76 21.15 31.45 -2.83
N THR A 77 21.41 30.25 -3.36
CA THR A 77 22.76 29.87 -3.82
C THR A 77 22.71 28.71 -4.82
N GLN A 78 23.69 28.67 -5.73
CA GLN A 78 23.86 27.66 -6.78
C GLN A 78 24.84 26.57 -6.36
N THR A 79 24.69 25.37 -6.91
CA THR A 79 25.81 24.54 -7.40
C THR A 79 25.32 23.62 -8.53
N GLU A 80 26.00 23.67 -9.68
CA GLU A 80 25.91 22.64 -10.73
C GLU A 80 26.89 21.50 -10.40
N ALA A 81 26.55 20.27 -10.80
CA ALA A 81 27.51 19.18 -10.94
C ALA A 81 27.11 18.31 -12.14
N ALA A 82 28.00 18.20 -13.12
CA ALA A 82 27.85 17.30 -14.26
C ALA A 82 28.30 15.88 -13.88
N VAL A 83 27.72 14.87 -14.54
CA VAL A 83 28.20 13.48 -14.50
C VAL A 83 28.42 13.03 -15.95
N THR A 84 29.56 12.39 -16.18
CA THR A 84 30.09 11.99 -17.49
C THR A 84 29.70 10.56 -17.86
N ASP A 85 29.55 10.30 -19.16
CA ASP A 85 29.36 8.96 -19.71
C ASP A 85 30.57 8.04 -19.44
N ALA A 86 30.31 6.76 -19.17
CA ALA A 86 31.28 5.68 -19.25
C ALA A 86 30.61 4.36 -19.64
N GLU A 87 31.27 3.66 -20.55
CA GLU A 87 30.88 2.47 -21.32
C GLU A 87 30.33 1.27 -20.54
N LEU A 88 29.47 0.47 -21.21
CA LEU A 88 29.20 -0.91 -20.87
C LEU A 88 28.98 -1.72 -22.16
N GLU A 89 30.00 -2.48 -22.58
CA GLU A 89 29.92 -3.36 -23.76
C GLU A 89 29.49 -4.80 -23.39
N VAL A 90 28.55 -5.30 -24.18
CA VAL A 90 28.36 -6.71 -24.61
C VAL A 90 28.18 -7.80 -23.53
N PHE A 91 26.96 -8.35 -23.46
CA PHE A 91 26.74 -9.81 -23.52
C PHE A 91 25.31 -10.15 -23.98
N GLY A 92 25.18 -11.05 -24.96
CA GLY A 92 23.95 -11.84 -25.22
C GLY A 92 22.92 -11.26 -26.20
N GLU A 93 23.05 -11.58 -27.49
CA GLU A 93 21.93 -11.52 -28.44
C GLU A 93 21.01 -12.75 -28.23
N ASP A 94 19.84 -12.56 -27.64
CA ASP A 94 18.58 -13.23 -28.03
C ASP A 94 17.41 -12.71 -27.18
N GLU A 95 16.59 -11.79 -27.72
CA GLU A 95 15.12 -11.81 -27.56
C GLU A 95 14.45 -10.76 -28.46
N SER A 96 13.22 -11.07 -28.92
CA SER A 96 12.50 -10.22 -29.86
C SER A 96 12.03 -8.90 -29.22
N VAL A 97 12.55 -7.78 -29.73
CA VAL A 97 12.16 -6.42 -29.33
C VAL A 97 10.67 -6.18 -29.58
N SER A 98 9.88 -6.22 -28.50
CA SER A 98 8.53 -5.65 -28.40
C SER A 98 8.66 -4.37 -27.56
N SER A 99 8.96 -3.24 -28.21
CA SER A 99 9.39 -2.01 -27.55
C SER A 99 8.32 -1.38 -26.64
N GLU A 100 8.79 -0.68 -25.60
CA GLU A 100 8.00 0.04 -24.59
C GLU A 100 7.21 1.25 -25.16
N GLU A 101 7.36 1.52 -26.46
CA GLU A 101 6.72 2.62 -27.20
C GLU A 101 5.20 2.40 -27.38
N GLU A 102 4.73 1.15 -27.57
CA GLU A 102 3.29 0.88 -27.66
C GLU A 102 2.58 1.11 -26.33
N THR A 103 3.22 0.76 -25.20
CA THR A 103 2.65 0.99 -23.87
C THR A 103 2.54 2.48 -23.53
N THR A 104 3.57 3.28 -23.84
CA THR A 104 3.61 4.70 -23.45
C THR A 104 2.63 5.55 -24.26
N SER A 105 2.39 5.19 -25.52
CA SER A 105 1.56 5.96 -26.46
C SER A 105 0.04 5.89 -26.17
N ALA A 106 -0.41 4.93 -25.36
CA ALA A 106 -1.84 4.65 -25.14
C ALA A 106 -2.46 5.28 -23.88
N ILE A 107 -1.65 5.87 -22.99
CA ILE A 107 -2.02 6.05 -21.56
C ILE A 107 -2.58 7.45 -21.22
N LEU A 108 -2.56 8.44 -22.13
CA LEU A 108 -3.42 9.64 -21.99
C LEU A 108 -4.88 9.33 -22.35
N PHE A 109 -5.53 8.54 -21.48
CA PHE A 109 -6.94 8.21 -21.59
C PHE A 109 -7.76 8.95 -20.53
N GLU A 110 -8.53 9.97 -20.92
CA GLU A 110 -9.52 10.60 -20.03
C GLU A 110 -10.68 9.64 -19.76
N ILE A 111 -10.69 9.08 -18.54
CA ILE A 111 -11.68 8.08 -18.05
C ILE A 111 -13.13 8.48 -18.38
N ASP A 112 -13.44 9.78 -18.36
CA ASP A 112 -14.78 10.32 -18.65
C ASP A 112 -15.29 10.08 -20.09
N GLU A 113 -14.42 9.94 -21.08
CA GLU A 113 -14.81 9.67 -22.48
C GLU A 113 -15.21 8.20 -22.72
N LYS A 114 -14.52 7.21 -22.11
CA LYS A 114 -14.92 5.78 -22.23
C LYS A 114 -16.15 5.48 -21.39
N MET A 115 -16.26 6.07 -20.19
CA MET A 115 -17.39 5.82 -19.29
C MET A 115 -18.76 6.11 -19.92
N LYS A 116 -18.83 6.99 -20.94
CA LYS A 116 -20.05 7.25 -21.73
C LYS A 116 -20.49 6.07 -22.62
N ASN A 117 -19.61 5.09 -22.86
CA ASN A 117 -19.80 4.00 -23.83
C ASN A 117 -19.62 2.59 -23.24
N VAL A 118 -19.06 2.43 -22.02
CA VAL A 118 -18.94 1.11 -21.37
C VAL A 118 -20.32 0.56 -21.02
N GLN A 119 -20.72 -0.54 -21.67
CA GLN A 119 -21.96 -1.25 -21.35
C GLN A 119 -21.71 -2.31 -20.28
N ILE A 120 -22.43 -2.19 -19.16
CA ILE A 120 -22.46 -3.18 -18.08
C ILE A 120 -23.71 -4.04 -18.27
N ALA A 121 -23.57 -5.36 -18.25
CA ALA A 121 -24.69 -6.28 -18.38
C ALA A 121 -25.53 -6.34 -17.09
N THR A 122 -26.85 -6.50 -17.26
CA THR A 122 -27.85 -6.50 -16.17
C THR A 122 -28.61 -7.83 -16.06
N SER A 123 -28.14 -8.89 -16.71
CA SER A 123 -28.86 -10.18 -16.83
C SER A 123 -27.99 -11.39 -16.51
N ASP A 124 -28.55 -12.33 -15.75
CA ASP A 124 -27.89 -13.56 -15.32
C ASP A 124 -27.96 -14.68 -16.35
N SER A 125 -26.89 -14.79 -17.15
CA SER A 125 -26.56 -15.99 -17.92
C SER A 125 -25.46 -16.78 -17.21
N LYS A 126 -25.77 -18.01 -16.77
CA LYS A 126 -24.89 -18.98 -16.08
C LYS A 126 -23.63 -19.45 -16.85
N LYS A 127 -23.38 -18.88 -18.04
CA LYS A 127 -22.14 -19.09 -18.83
C LYS A 127 -21.22 -17.86 -18.84
N ASP A 128 -21.68 -16.77 -18.22
CA ASP A 128 -20.96 -15.51 -18.02
C ASP A 128 -20.80 -15.24 -16.50
N GLU A 129 -20.97 -16.25 -15.65
CA GLU A 129 -20.67 -16.18 -14.20
C GLU A 129 -19.24 -16.67 -14.00
N ASP A 130 -18.49 -16.05 -13.09
CA ASP A 130 -17.26 -16.63 -12.55
C ASP A 130 -17.61 -17.96 -11.89
N ALA A 131 -17.08 -19.07 -12.42
CA ALA A 131 -17.51 -20.39 -11.99
C ALA A 131 -17.08 -20.63 -10.53
N GLU A 132 -18.04 -20.79 -9.62
CA GLU A 132 -17.86 -21.13 -8.20
C GLU A 132 -17.34 -22.58 -8.00
N ILE A 133 -16.58 -23.10 -8.97
CA ILE A 133 -16.33 -24.52 -9.19
C ILE A 133 -14.82 -24.76 -9.22
N ASN A 134 -14.29 -25.29 -8.12
CA ASN A 134 -12.89 -25.67 -7.97
C ASN A 134 -11.91 -24.62 -8.55
N ARG A 135 -11.64 -23.56 -7.77
CA ARG A 135 -10.31 -22.93 -7.81
C ARG A 135 -9.29 -24.08 -7.72
N ASP A 136 -8.61 -24.41 -8.83
CA ASP A 136 -7.45 -25.28 -8.73
C ASP A 136 -6.41 -24.47 -7.97
N TYR A 137 -6.23 -24.80 -6.70
CA TYR A 137 -5.32 -24.13 -5.78
C TYR A 137 -3.84 -24.34 -6.15
N GLY A 138 -3.58 -24.84 -7.36
CA GLY A 138 -2.31 -25.33 -7.85
C GLY A 138 -1.93 -26.59 -7.09
N THR A 139 -2.20 -27.77 -7.67
CA THR A 139 -1.67 -29.04 -7.12
C THR A 139 -0.13 -29.10 -7.04
N ASN A 140 0.57 -28.07 -7.55
CA ASN A 140 2.00 -27.85 -7.46
C ASN A 140 2.45 -26.83 -6.39
N SER A 141 1.53 -26.18 -5.64
CA SER A 141 1.93 -25.48 -4.42
C SER A 141 2.32 -26.54 -3.37
N SER A 142 3.59 -26.52 -2.96
CA SER A 142 4.27 -27.58 -2.22
C SER A 142 3.50 -28.12 -1.01
N ARG A 143 3.51 -29.45 -0.84
CA ARG A 143 2.90 -30.20 0.27
C ARG A 143 3.23 -29.63 1.65
N LEU A 144 2.38 -28.75 2.14
CA LEU A 144 2.20 -28.46 3.56
C LEU A 144 0.78 -28.87 3.93
N ALA A 145 0.60 -29.43 5.12
CA ALA A 145 -0.69 -29.99 5.54
C ALA A 145 -1.79 -28.90 5.48
N PRO A 146 -3.06 -29.26 5.19
CA PRO A 146 -4.13 -28.28 5.20
C PRO A 146 -4.15 -27.58 6.56
N ALA A 147 -3.83 -26.28 6.55
CA ALA A 147 -3.89 -25.46 7.75
C ALA A 147 -5.26 -25.64 8.39
N LYS A 148 -5.32 -25.73 9.72
CA LYS A 148 -6.60 -25.66 10.43
C LYS A 148 -7.31 -24.39 9.95
N SER A 149 -8.55 -24.51 9.48
CA SER A 149 -9.38 -23.36 9.10
C SER A 149 -9.39 -22.33 10.23
N PRO A 150 -8.72 -21.17 10.08
CA PRO A 150 -8.59 -20.21 11.15
C PRO A 150 -9.95 -19.60 11.46
N ARG A 151 -10.15 -19.22 12.72
CA ARG A 151 -11.45 -18.75 13.22
C ARG A 151 -11.33 -17.36 13.84
N LEU A 152 -11.81 -16.36 13.13
CA LEU A 152 -11.96 -15.01 13.67
C LEU A 152 -13.27 -14.95 14.48
N ASN A 153 -13.11 -14.95 15.81
CA ASN A 153 -14.21 -14.90 16.78
C ASN A 153 -14.06 -13.73 17.77
N GLY A 154 -13.02 -12.89 17.62
CA GLY A 154 -12.71 -11.79 18.53
C GLY A 154 -11.41 -11.10 18.14
N ARG A 155 -11.34 -9.78 18.36
CA ARG A 155 -10.13 -8.99 18.13
C ARG A 155 -8.98 -9.47 19.02
N LEU A 156 -7.76 -9.44 18.49
CA LEU A 156 -6.55 -9.71 19.27
C LEU A 156 -6.40 -8.66 20.38
N THR A 157 -6.12 -9.12 21.60
CA THR A 157 -5.92 -8.27 22.79
C THR A 157 -4.80 -8.84 23.65
N GLY A 158 -4.04 -7.97 24.30
CA GLY A 158 -3.03 -8.34 25.30
C GLY A 158 -3.43 -7.90 26.71
N VAL A 159 -2.66 -8.34 27.70
CA VAL A 159 -2.76 -7.84 29.08
C VAL A 159 -2.13 -6.45 29.15
N PRO A 160 -2.84 -5.38 29.56
CA PRO A 160 -2.25 -4.07 29.71
C PRO A 160 -1.17 -4.06 30.78
N LEU A 161 0.02 -3.56 30.42
CA LEU A 161 1.10 -3.29 31.37
C LEU A 161 0.74 -2.08 32.23
N SER A 162 0.94 -2.19 33.55
CA SER A 162 0.72 -1.06 34.46
C SER A 162 1.64 0.11 34.13
N SER A 163 1.14 1.35 34.28
CA SER A 163 1.97 2.56 34.20
C SER A 163 3.15 2.52 35.16
N ASP A 164 2.96 1.89 36.32
CA ASP A 164 3.95 1.81 37.39
C ASP A 164 5.06 0.78 37.08
N SER A 165 4.89 -0.02 36.02
CA SER A 165 5.87 -0.97 35.47
C SER A 165 6.61 -0.40 34.25
N MET A 166 6.49 0.89 33.98
CA MET A 166 7.14 1.58 32.86
C MET A 166 7.89 2.83 33.35
N TYR A 167 9.16 2.95 33.00
CA TYR A 167 9.97 4.12 33.33
C TYR A 167 10.10 5.00 32.08
N THR A 168 9.65 6.25 32.15
CA THR A 168 9.81 7.18 31.02
C THR A 168 11.21 7.77 31.05
N SER A 169 11.99 7.55 29.99
CA SER A 169 13.28 8.20 29.82
C SER A 169 13.09 9.72 29.73
N SER A 170 14.05 10.43 30.30
CA SER A 170 14.01 11.87 30.49
C SER A 170 15.03 12.61 29.64
N LEU A 171 15.77 11.85 28.82
CA LEU A 171 16.78 12.30 27.87
C LEU A 171 16.53 11.69 26.48
N LEU A 172 16.12 10.42 26.43
CA LEU A 172 15.73 9.71 25.22
C LEU A 172 14.20 9.71 25.13
N SER A 173 13.63 9.71 23.92
CA SER A 173 12.17 9.61 23.73
C SER A 173 11.70 8.15 23.82
N LEU A 174 12.05 7.49 24.93
CA LEU A 174 11.87 6.05 25.15
C LEU A 174 11.14 5.75 26.47
N LYS A 175 10.46 4.61 26.52
CA LYS A 175 10.02 3.96 27.75
C LYS A 175 10.90 2.74 28.02
N TYR A 176 11.41 2.63 29.24
CA TYR A 176 12.16 1.47 29.70
C TYR A 176 11.22 0.51 30.41
N VAL A 177 11.31 -0.77 30.04
CA VAL A 177 10.39 -1.81 30.47
C VAL A 177 11.19 -3.05 30.87
N ASN A 178 10.95 -3.56 32.07
CA ASN A 178 11.53 -4.82 32.54
C ASN A 178 10.75 -5.98 31.92
N ARG A 179 11.42 -6.87 31.18
CA ARG A 179 10.79 -7.99 30.48
C ARG A 179 10.74 -9.29 31.28
N ASP A 180 11.48 -9.42 32.39
CA ASP A 180 11.77 -10.68 33.10
C ASP A 180 10.56 -11.42 33.73
N PHE A 181 9.35 -10.93 33.46
CA PHE A 181 8.07 -11.54 33.86
C PHE A 181 7.03 -11.58 32.73
N MET A 182 7.40 -11.18 31.51
CA MET A 182 6.47 -11.03 30.38
C MET A 182 6.32 -12.33 29.59
N SER A 183 5.09 -12.78 29.38
CA SER A 183 4.81 -13.93 28.50
C SER A 183 3.43 -13.81 27.86
N GLY A 184 3.31 -14.23 26.60
CA GLY A 184 2.12 -14.02 25.79
C GLY A 184 1.94 -12.57 25.35
N LEU A 185 0.69 -12.19 25.03
CA LEU A 185 0.36 -10.85 24.53
C LEU A 185 0.28 -9.83 25.66
N ILE A 186 1.11 -8.79 25.57
CA ILE A 186 1.14 -7.65 26.48
C ILE A 186 0.84 -6.37 25.68
N ASP A 187 -0.04 -5.52 26.19
CA ASP A 187 -0.28 -4.18 25.66
C ASP A 187 0.60 -3.18 26.43
N ILE A 188 1.52 -2.54 25.73
CA ILE A 188 2.44 -1.55 26.26
C ILE A 188 2.13 -0.23 25.55
N ASP A 189 1.45 0.67 26.26
CA ASP A 189 1.07 2.01 25.77
C ASP A 189 0.22 2.01 24.48
N GLY A 190 -0.67 1.02 24.31
CA GLY A 190 -1.48 0.84 23.10
C GLY A 190 -0.78 0.06 21.99
N THR A 191 0.47 -0.38 22.20
CA THR A 191 1.21 -1.24 21.27
C THR A 191 1.22 -2.68 21.80
N LEU A 192 0.70 -3.62 21.02
CA LEU A 192 0.74 -5.04 21.37
C LEU A 192 2.09 -5.66 21.04
N PHE A 193 2.69 -6.33 22.02
CA PHE A 193 3.87 -7.18 21.89
C PHE A 193 3.49 -8.62 22.27
N ASN A 194 4.20 -9.61 21.74
CA ASN A 194 4.00 -11.01 22.11
C ASN A 194 5.31 -11.61 22.61
N PHE A 195 5.33 -12.19 23.80
CA PHE A 195 6.53 -12.70 24.46
C PHE A 195 6.52 -14.23 24.56
N ASP A 196 7.68 -14.84 24.36
CA ASP A 196 7.85 -16.29 24.54
C ASP A 196 7.93 -16.69 26.03
N SER A 197 8.19 -17.98 26.29
CA SER A 197 8.38 -18.51 27.66
C SER A 197 9.71 -18.13 28.29
N SER A 198 10.61 -17.50 27.52
CA SER A 198 11.93 -17.04 27.91
C SER A 198 11.99 -15.51 27.93
N HIS A 199 10.83 -14.85 28.00
CA HIS A 199 10.66 -13.41 28.10
C HIS A 199 11.16 -12.58 26.90
N ASN A 200 11.39 -13.21 25.74
CA ASN A 200 11.83 -12.50 24.53
C ASN A 200 10.64 -12.03 23.68
N PRO A 201 10.67 -10.80 23.13
CA PRO A 201 9.72 -10.39 22.10
C PRO A 201 9.82 -11.29 20.86
N ILE A 202 8.68 -11.83 20.46
CA ILE A 202 8.53 -12.69 19.29
C ILE A 202 8.50 -11.82 18.02
N ARG A 203 9.17 -12.26 16.97
CA ARG A 203 9.32 -11.54 15.69
C ARG A 203 8.88 -12.39 14.49
N GLY A 204 8.64 -11.72 13.37
CA GLY A 204 8.20 -12.31 12.11
C GLY A 204 6.74 -12.76 12.12
N HIS A 205 6.35 -13.58 11.14
CA HIS A 205 5.01 -14.14 11.10
C HIS A 205 4.80 -15.20 12.18
N LYS A 206 3.65 -15.14 12.85
CA LYS A 206 3.20 -16.10 13.86
C LYS A 206 1.70 -16.28 13.83
N ALA A 207 1.26 -17.54 13.93
CA ALA A 207 -0.10 -17.87 14.26
C ALA A 207 -0.37 -17.63 15.75
N VAL A 208 -1.38 -16.82 16.07
CA VAL A 208 -1.94 -16.69 17.42
C VAL A 208 -3.41 -17.08 17.35
N SER A 209 -3.81 -18.11 18.12
CA SER A 209 -5.16 -18.70 18.06
C SER A 209 -5.58 -19.09 16.63
N ASP A 210 -4.67 -19.77 15.91
CA ASP A 210 -4.77 -20.17 14.50
C ASP A 210 -4.82 -19.02 13.47
N VAL A 211 -4.92 -17.73 13.86
CA VAL A 211 -4.90 -16.56 12.96
C VAL A 211 -3.47 -16.04 12.79
N GLN A 212 -3.05 -15.69 11.56
CA GLN A 212 -1.72 -15.16 11.30
C GLN A 212 -1.61 -13.68 11.70
N TYR A 213 -0.44 -13.31 12.23
CA TYR A 213 -0.02 -11.93 12.50
C TYR A 213 1.46 -11.79 12.16
N TYR A 214 1.93 -10.55 11.95
CA TYR A 214 3.35 -10.22 11.81
C TYR A 214 3.79 -9.31 12.97
N PHE A 215 4.94 -9.63 13.56
CA PHE A 215 5.61 -8.82 14.57
C PHE A 215 6.94 -8.31 14.00
N ASN A 216 7.18 -7.00 14.08
CA ASN A 216 8.37 -6.36 13.50
C ASN A 216 9.65 -6.62 14.30
N ASP A 217 10.76 -5.95 13.95
CA ASP A 217 12.04 -6.10 14.63
C ASP A 217 12.06 -5.56 16.09
N ASN A 218 11.10 -4.72 16.46
CA ASN A 218 10.86 -4.33 17.85
C ASN A 218 10.02 -5.38 18.62
N GLY A 219 9.46 -6.38 17.92
CA GLY A 219 8.53 -7.37 18.48
C GLY A 219 7.09 -6.86 18.62
N ALA A 220 6.77 -5.72 18.00
CA ALA A 220 5.45 -5.10 18.04
C ALA A 220 4.55 -5.61 16.92
N LEU A 221 3.27 -5.75 17.20
CA LEU A 221 2.24 -6.15 16.24
C LEU A 221 2.16 -5.13 15.09
N SER A 222 2.56 -5.61 13.90
CA SER A 222 2.80 -4.80 12.71
C SER A 222 2.12 -5.43 11.49
N SER A 223 0.92 -5.96 11.73
CA SER A 223 -0.02 -6.41 10.70
C SER A 223 -1.44 -6.09 11.10
N MET A 224 -2.28 -5.80 10.11
CA MET A 224 -3.74 -5.80 10.23
C MET A 224 -4.29 -7.13 9.70
N VAL A 225 -5.42 -7.60 10.24
CA VAL A 225 -6.14 -8.76 9.68
C VAL A 225 -7.30 -8.28 8.82
N GLY A 226 -7.49 -8.93 7.67
CA GLY A 226 -8.54 -8.57 6.73
C GLY A 226 -9.13 -9.75 5.97
N ILE A 227 -10.15 -9.45 5.19
CA ILE A 227 -10.86 -10.42 4.34
C ILE A 227 -10.96 -9.88 2.91
N ASP A 228 -11.20 -10.76 1.95
CA ASP A 228 -11.69 -10.36 0.64
C ASP A 228 -13.03 -11.04 0.33
N VAL A 229 -13.96 -10.27 -0.25
CA VAL A 229 -15.37 -10.66 -0.34
C VAL A 229 -16.06 -10.20 -1.62
N SER A 230 -17.06 -10.98 -2.02
CA SER A 230 -17.89 -10.82 -3.21
C SER A 230 -19.34 -11.25 -2.90
N HIS A 231 -20.20 -11.37 -3.92
CA HIS A 231 -21.54 -11.93 -3.75
C HIS A 231 -21.56 -13.38 -3.24
N HIS A 232 -20.51 -14.17 -3.46
CA HIS A 232 -20.38 -15.57 -3.04
C HIS A 232 -20.34 -15.76 -1.52
N ASN A 233 -19.89 -14.75 -0.77
CA ASN A 233 -19.89 -14.78 0.69
C ASN A 233 -21.31 -14.62 1.28
N GLY A 234 -22.31 -14.35 0.44
CA GLY A 234 -23.69 -14.14 0.86
C GLY A 234 -23.88 -12.80 1.58
N LYS A 235 -24.87 -12.73 2.47
CA LYS A 235 -25.12 -11.53 3.27
C LYS A 235 -24.19 -11.52 4.48
N ILE A 236 -23.47 -10.41 4.67
CA ILE A 236 -22.48 -10.23 5.73
C ILE A 236 -23.06 -9.39 6.88
N ASP A 237 -22.88 -9.84 8.12
CA ASP A 237 -23.04 -9.02 9.33
C ASP A 237 -21.72 -8.31 9.63
N TRP A 238 -21.59 -7.09 9.13
CA TRP A 238 -20.38 -6.29 9.25
C TRP A 238 -20.03 -5.85 10.69
N ALA A 239 -21.03 -5.81 11.59
CA ALA A 239 -20.78 -5.52 13.00
C ALA A 239 -20.15 -6.74 13.70
N ALA A 240 -20.67 -7.94 13.41
CA ALA A 240 -20.05 -9.19 13.85
C ALA A 240 -18.64 -9.39 13.28
N VAL A 241 -18.43 -9.05 11.99
CA VAL A 241 -17.11 -9.09 11.33
C VAL A 241 -16.11 -8.13 11.99
N ARG A 242 -16.51 -6.89 12.31
CA ARG A 242 -15.64 -5.95 13.05
C ARG A 242 -15.30 -6.49 14.44
N ALA A 243 -16.29 -7.00 15.18
CA ALA A 243 -16.09 -7.58 16.50
C ALA A 243 -15.19 -8.83 16.46
N ALA A 244 -15.22 -9.58 15.35
CA ALA A 244 -14.38 -10.76 15.11
C ALA A 244 -12.89 -10.44 14.93
N GLY A 245 -12.51 -9.16 14.79
CA GLY A 245 -11.12 -8.72 14.65
C GLY A 245 -10.69 -8.33 13.24
N VAL A 246 -11.62 -8.22 12.29
CA VAL A 246 -11.32 -7.72 10.94
C VAL A 246 -11.11 -6.20 10.98
N ASP A 247 -9.95 -5.74 10.48
CA ASP A 247 -9.59 -4.32 10.39
C ASP A 247 -9.72 -3.76 8.95
N PHE A 248 -9.60 -4.60 7.91
CA PHE A 248 -9.82 -4.21 6.51
C PHE A 248 -10.59 -5.25 5.67
N ALA A 249 -11.18 -4.82 4.56
CA ALA A 249 -11.82 -5.67 3.57
C ALA A 249 -11.46 -5.24 2.13
N ILE A 250 -11.15 -6.21 1.25
CA ILE A 250 -10.97 -5.97 -0.20
C ILE A 250 -12.21 -6.51 -0.93
N ILE A 251 -13.00 -5.63 -1.53
CA ILE A 251 -14.37 -5.94 -1.96
C ILE A 251 -14.47 -5.96 -3.49
N ARG A 252 -15.07 -7.01 -4.08
CA ARG A 252 -15.22 -7.10 -5.54
C ARG A 252 -16.13 -6.00 -6.07
N VAL A 253 -15.64 -5.17 -7.00
CA VAL A 253 -16.49 -4.22 -7.73
C VAL A 253 -17.30 -4.92 -8.81
N GLY A 254 -16.64 -5.84 -9.51
CA GLY A 254 -17.16 -6.49 -10.70
C GLY A 254 -16.15 -7.42 -11.30
N PHE A 255 -16.50 -7.92 -12.48
CA PHE A 255 -15.72 -8.93 -13.18
C PHE A 255 -15.99 -8.88 -14.69
N ARG A 256 -15.06 -9.42 -15.46
CA ARG A 256 -15.30 -9.76 -16.87
C ARG A 256 -15.52 -11.26 -16.98
N GLY A 257 -16.61 -11.67 -17.64
CA GLY A 257 -16.92 -13.09 -17.84
C GLY A 257 -15.88 -13.80 -18.72
N TYR A 258 -15.53 -15.04 -18.37
CA TYR A 258 -14.47 -15.80 -19.03
C TYR A 258 -14.82 -16.33 -20.43
N GLY A 259 -16.12 -16.42 -20.77
CA GLY A 259 -16.57 -16.85 -22.10
C GLY A 259 -16.28 -15.81 -23.19
N ASP A 260 -16.27 -16.25 -24.47
CA ASP A 260 -15.81 -15.48 -25.65
C ASP A 260 -16.24 -14.00 -25.71
N LYS A 261 -17.44 -13.69 -25.22
CA LYS A 261 -18.01 -12.33 -25.21
C LYS A 261 -17.27 -11.34 -24.31
N GLY A 262 -16.56 -11.79 -23.27
CA GLY A 262 -15.86 -10.92 -22.33
C GLY A 262 -16.79 -9.90 -21.67
N THR A 263 -17.98 -10.34 -21.24
CA THR A 263 -19.05 -9.46 -20.74
C THR A 263 -18.66 -8.80 -19.41
N LEU A 264 -18.73 -7.48 -19.31
CA LEU A 264 -18.55 -6.75 -18.04
C LEU A 264 -19.81 -6.85 -17.16
N LYS A 265 -19.63 -7.26 -15.91
CA LYS A 265 -20.65 -7.34 -14.87
C LYS A 265 -20.17 -6.66 -13.58
N LEU A 266 -21.11 -6.16 -12.79
CA LEU A 266 -20.85 -5.70 -11.43
C LEU A 266 -21.11 -6.84 -10.44
N ASP A 267 -20.42 -6.82 -9.32
CA ASP A 267 -20.77 -7.69 -8.21
C ASP A 267 -22.09 -7.22 -7.57
N SER A 268 -23.06 -8.14 -7.44
CA SER A 268 -24.40 -7.81 -6.97
C SER A 268 -24.46 -7.33 -5.52
N ARG A 269 -23.40 -7.56 -4.73
CA ARG A 269 -23.28 -7.08 -3.34
C ARG A 269 -22.29 -5.95 -3.14
N PHE A 270 -21.62 -5.44 -4.19
CA PHE A 270 -20.57 -4.42 -4.06
C PHE A 270 -20.96 -3.25 -3.14
N ASN A 271 -22.09 -2.57 -3.42
CA ASN A 271 -22.50 -1.41 -2.63
C ASN A 271 -22.87 -1.79 -1.19
N GLU A 272 -23.61 -2.89 -0.97
CA GLU A 272 -23.98 -3.39 0.38
C GLU A 272 -22.74 -3.71 1.21
N ASN A 273 -21.74 -4.33 0.59
CA ASN A 273 -20.49 -4.72 1.24
C ASN A 273 -19.62 -3.50 1.58
N VAL A 274 -19.43 -2.55 0.64
CA VAL A 274 -18.63 -1.34 0.89
C VAL A 274 -19.27 -0.45 1.95
N GLU A 275 -20.57 -0.21 1.86
CA GLU A 275 -21.29 0.58 2.86
C GLU A 275 -21.28 -0.10 4.22
N GLY A 276 -21.50 -1.42 4.27
CA GLY A 276 -21.47 -2.21 5.49
C GLY A 276 -20.10 -2.18 6.20
N ALA A 277 -19.01 -2.37 5.45
CA ALA A 277 -17.65 -2.31 5.98
C ALA A 277 -17.30 -0.92 6.53
N LEU A 278 -17.49 0.14 5.73
CA LEU A 278 -17.15 1.51 6.12
C LEU A 278 -17.96 1.98 7.34
N ASN A 279 -19.26 1.65 7.39
CA ASN A 279 -20.12 2.00 8.53
C ASN A 279 -19.72 1.31 9.85
N ASN A 280 -18.92 0.24 9.79
CA ASN A 280 -18.37 -0.46 10.96
C ASN A 280 -16.88 -0.13 11.22
N GLY A 281 -16.34 0.89 10.55
CA GLY A 281 -14.94 1.33 10.74
C GLY A 281 -13.91 0.32 10.20
N ILE A 282 -14.29 -0.53 9.25
CA ILE A 282 -13.39 -1.43 8.54
C ILE A 282 -12.85 -0.66 7.33
N GLN A 283 -11.54 -0.66 7.14
CA GLN A 283 -10.92 -0.02 5.98
C GLN A 283 -11.27 -0.78 4.70
N VAL A 284 -11.54 -0.08 3.59
CA VAL A 284 -11.95 -0.72 2.34
C VAL A 284 -10.92 -0.51 1.23
N GLY A 285 -10.61 -1.61 0.56
CA GLY A 285 -10.04 -1.65 -0.79
C GLY A 285 -10.98 -2.39 -1.72
N VAL A 286 -10.65 -2.47 -2.99
CA VAL A 286 -11.51 -3.15 -3.97
C VAL A 286 -10.71 -3.93 -4.99
N TYR A 287 -11.34 -4.91 -5.64
CA TYR A 287 -10.74 -5.65 -6.74
C TYR A 287 -11.69 -5.81 -7.93
N PHE A 288 -11.11 -6.03 -9.10
CA PHE A 288 -11.83 -6.38 -10.31
C PHE A 288 -11.25 -7.65 -10.91
N TYR A 289 -12.04 -8.72 -10.98
CA TYR A 289 -11.64 -9.99 -11.56
C TYR A 289 -11.56 -9.87 -13.09
N SER A 290 -10.35 -10.01 -13.64
CA SER A 290 -10.10 -9.77 -15.05
C SER A 290 -10.20 -11.04 -15.89
N GLN A 291 -10.84 -10.88 -17.04
CA GLN A 291 -10.71 -11.76 -18.19
C GLN A 291 -10.42 -10.93 -19.44
N ALA A 292 -9.74 -9.80 -19.29
CA ALA A 292 -9.30 -8.97 -20.40
C ALA A 292 -8.26 -9.72 -21.24
N VAL A 293 -8.38 -9.62 -22.57
CA VAL A 293 -7.41 -10.15 -23.55
C VAL A 293 -6.70 -9.04 -24.32
N THR A 294 -7.00 -7.77 -23.99
CA THR A 294 -6.35 -6.58 -24.56
C THR A 294 -6.15 -5.50 -23.49
N VAL A 295 -5.16 -4.64 -23.69
CA VAL A 295 -4.95 -3.44 -22.86
C VAL A 295 -6.15 -2.49 -22.88
N TYR A 296 -6.92 -2.47 -23.99
CA TYR A 296 -8.14 -1.67 -24.09
C TYR A 296 -9.22 -2.14 -23.11
N GLU A 297 -9.41 -3.46 -23.00
CA GLU A 297 -10.35 -4.10 -22.09
C GLU A 297 -9.96 -3.91 -20.62
N ALA A 298 -8.66 -4.00 -20.28
CA ALA A 298 -8.17 -3.67 -18.94
C ALA A 298 -8.47 -2.22 -18.54
N VAL A 299 -8.36 -1.27 -19.47
CA VAL A 299 -8.75 0.14 -19.21
C VAL A 299 -10.26 0.29 -19.01
N GLU A 300 -11.11 -0.54 -19.62
CA GLU A 300 -12.55 -0.55 -19.30
C GLU A 300 -12.82 -1.09 -17.89
N GLU A 301 -12.16 -2.18 -17.52
CA GLU A 301 -12.25 -2.80 -16.18
C GLU A 301 -11.82 -1.81 -15.09
N ALA A 302 -10.67 -1.16 -15.28
CA ALA A 302 -10.19 -0.09 -14.41
C ALA A 302 -11.17 1.09 -14.34
N SER A 303 -11.80 1.47 -15.47
CA SER A 303 -12.80 2.55 -15.51
C SER A 303 -14.04 2.18 -14.69
N VAL A 304 -14.52 0.94 -14.77
CA VAL A 304 -15.62 0.44 -13.92
C VAL A 304 -15.20 0.46 -12.45
N ALA A 305 -14.05 -0.12 -12.10
CA ALA A 305 -13.53 -0.16 -10.74
C ALA A 305 -13.44 1.24 -10.10
N VAL A 306 -12.80 2.19 -10.80
CA VAL A 306 -12.66 3.59 -10.38
C VAL A 306 -14.02 4.28 -10.25
N ASN A 307 -14.90 4.17 -11.25
CA ASN A 307 -16.18 4.89 -11.26
C ASN A 307 -17.10 4.48 -10.10
N TYR A 308 -17.09 3.20 -9.74
CA TYR A 308 -17.88 2.70 -8.61
C TYR A 308 -17.20 3.00 -7.26
N SER A 309 -15.86 2.99 -7.20
CA SER A 309 -15.10 3.37 -6.00
C SER A 309 -15.22 4.84 -5.63
N ARG A 310 -15.36 5.76 -6.60
CA ARG A 310 -15.49 7.22 -6.40
C ARG A 310 -16.65 7.66 -5.49
N LYS A 311 -17.60 6.78 -5.19
CA LYS A 311 -18.72 7.04 -4.29
C LYS A 311 -18.35 6.89 -2.81
N TYR A 312 -17.21 6.26 -2.52
CA TYR A 312 -16.85 5.75 -1.21
C TYR A 312 -15.44 6.19 -0.80
N ASN A 313 -15.22 6.32 0.51
CA ASN A 313 -13.91 6.63 1.07
C ASN A 313 -13.08 5.35 1.22
N ILE A 314 -12.65 4.78 0.09
CA ILE A 314 -11.71 3.64 0.09
C ILE A 314 -10.29 4.15 0.40
N THR A 315 -9.53 3.36 1.16
CA THR A 315 -8.15 3.69 1.60
C THR A 315 -7.13 2.71 1.04
N LEU A 316 -7.48 1.43 0.94
CA LEU A 316 -6.66 0.40 0.32
C LEU A 316 -6.69 0.50 -1.22
N PRO A 317 -5.78 -0.18 -1.93
CA PRO A 317 -5.68 -0.10 -3.40
C PRO A 317 -6.90 -0.64 -4.16
N ILE A 318 -6.95 -0.28 -5.45
CA ILE A 318 -7.80 -0.93 -6.45
C ILE A 318 -6.95 -2.01 -7.14
N TYR A 319 -7.29 -3.27 -6.92
CA TYR A 319 -6.54 -4.44 -7.39
C TYR A 319 -7.03 -4.97 -8.74
N PHE A 320 -6.09 -5.19 -9.65
CA PHE A 320 -6.26 -6.06 -10.82
C PHE A 320 -6.13 -7.51 -10.37
N ASP A 321 -7.22 -8.28 -10.41
CA ASP A 321 -7.21 -9.70 -10.06
C ASP A 321 -7.06 -10.53 -11.35
N THR A 322 -6.00 -11.34 -11.41
CA THR A 322 -5.73 -12.26 -12.52
C THR A 322 -5.39 -13.66 -12.03
N GLU A 323 -6.19 -14.62 -12.47
CA GLU A 323 -6.03 -16.06 -12.24
C GLU A 323 -6.56 -16.85 -13.46
N PHE A 324 -6.39 -18.18 -13.48
CA PHE A 324 -7.05 -19.03 -14.48
C PHE A 324 -8.54 -19.10 -14.18
N SER A 325 -9.38 -19.11 -15.21
CA SER A 325 -10.83 -19.03 -15.04
C SER A 325 -11.51 -20.28 -14.45
N ASN A 326 -10.81 -21.42 -14.45
CA ASN A 326 -11.23 -22.72 -13.91
C ASN A 326 -10.07 -23.72 -14.05
N SER A 327 -10.20 -24.90 -13.43
CA SER A 327 -9.25 -26.02 -13.54
C SER A 327 -8.93 -26.48 -14.97
N GLU A 328 -9.84 -26.23 -15.93
CA GLU A 328 -9.66 -26.63 -17.33
C GLU A 328 -8.98 -25.56 -18.19
N HIS A 329 -8.62 -24.40 -17.59
CA HIS A 329 -7.96 -23.27 -18.25
C HIS A 329 -8.69 -22.86 -19.54
N SER A 330 -10.02 -22.83 -19.48
CA SER A 330 -10.92 -22.71 -20.63
C SER A 330 -11.39 -21.28 -20.93
N GLY A 331 -10.98 -20.30 -20.14
CA GLY A 331 -11.34 -18.90 -20.26
C GLY A 331 -10.56 -18.15 -21.33
N ARG A 332 -11.14 -17.05 -21.81
CA ARG A 332 -10.55 -16.20 -22.85
C ARG A 332 -9.17 -15.65 -22.47
N ALA A 333 -8.91 -15.39 -21.19
CA ALA A 333 -7.62 -14.90 -20.69
C ALA A 333 -6.63 -16.01 -20.27
N ASP A 334 -7.03 -17.28 -20.29
CA ASP A 334 -6.22 -18.39 -19.76
C ASP A 334 -5.07 -18.79 -20.72
N ARG A 335 -5.12 -18.32 -21.98
CA ARG A 335 -4.10 -18.59 -23.03
C ARG A 335 -3.22 -17.40 -23.37
N LEU A 336 -3.27 -16.33 -22.58
CA LEU A 336 -2.37 -15.19 -22.73
C LEU A 336 -0.95 -15.60 -22.36
N THR A 337 0.05 -15.08 -23.06
CA THR A 337 1.44 -15.21 -22.60
C THR A 337 1.70 -14.31 -21.40
N ALA A 338 2.71 -14.63 -20.59
CA ALA A 338 3.08 -13.81 -19.43
C ALA A 338 3.32 -12.33 -19.79
N SER A 339 3.93 -12.05 -20.96
CA SER A 339 4.11 -10.69 -21.47
C SER A 339 2.78 -9.99 -21.82
N GLN A 340 1.85 -10.69 -22.46
CA GLN A 340 0.50 -10.16 -22.76
C GLN A 340 -0.28 -9.86 -21.47
N ARG A 341 -0.31 -10.81 -20.53
CA ARG A 341 -0.96 -10.67 -19.23
C ARG A 341 -0.36 -9.51 -18.43
N THR A 342 0.96 -9.36 -18.44
CA THR A 342 1.67 -8.23 -17.83
C THR A 342 1.28 -6.88 -18.47
N ASN A 343 1.22 -6.80 -19.80
CA ASN A 343 0.80 -5.56 -20.48
C ASN A 343 -0.63 -5.15 -20.10
N ILE A 344 -1.53 -6.12 -19.93
CA ILE A 344 -2.93 -5.92 -19.53
C ILE A 344 -2.99 -5.44 -18.07
N ALA A 345 -2.25 -6.07 -17.15
CA ALA A 345 -2.14 -5.64 -15.76
C ALA A 345 -1.58 -4.22 -15.62
N VAL A 346 -0.48 -3.90 -16.31
CA VAL A 346 0.11 -2.55 -16.37
C VAL A 346 -0.91 -1.52 -16.88
N ALA A 347 -1.68 -1.84 -17.92
CA ALA A 347 -2.69 -0.92 -18.47
C ALA A 347 -3.84 -0.64 -17.48
N PHE A 348 -4.26 -1.64 -16.69
CA PHE A 348 -5.21 -1.43 -15.60
C PHE A 348 -4.61 -0.54 -14.49
N CYS A 349 -3.40 -0.88 -14.03
CA CYS A 349 -2.73 -0.18 -12.94
C CYS A 349 -2.44 1.29 -13.27
N GLU A 350 -1.93 1.62 -14.46
CA GLU A 350 -1.71 3.01 -14.86
C GLU A 350 -3.03 3.77 -15.03
N ALA A 351 -4.13 3.13 -15.47
CA ALA A 351 -5.45 3.77 -15.51
C ALA A 351 -6.00 4.10 -14.11
N VAL A 352 -5.84 3.19 -13.13
CA VAL A 352 -6.18 3.42 -11.72
C VAL A 352 -5.34 4.54 -11.11
N LYS A 353 -4.03 4.53 -11.36
CA LYS A 353 -3.08 5.55 -10.88
C LYS A 353 -3.38 6.93 -11.45
N ASN A 354 -3.68 7.03 -12.75
CA ASN A 354 -4.11 8.26 -13.41
C ASN A 354 -5.48 8.75 -12.90
N ALA A 355 -6.29 7.89 -12.29
CA ALA A 355 -7.52 8.29 -11.60
C ALA A 355 -7.30 8.85 -10.19
N GLY A 356 -6.06 8.83 -9.67
CA GLY A 356 -5.72 9.29 -8.32
C GLY A 356 -5.82 8.21 -7.22
N TYR A 357 -5.97 6.93 -7.59
CA TYR A 357 -6.03 5.81 -6.65
C TYR A 357 -4.70 5.04 -6.63
N LYS A 358 -4.42 4.35 -5.52
CA LYS A 358 -3.32 3.38 -5.46
C LYS A 358 -3.66 2.17 -6.35
N PRO A 359 -2.85 1.83 -7.37
CA PRO A 359 -3.01 0.59 -8.11
C PRO A 359 -2.39 -0.58 -7.38
N GLY A 360 -3.07 -1.72 -7.40
CA GLY A 360 -2.52 -3.00 -6.97
C GLY A 360 -2.75 -4.11 -7.98
N ILE A 361 -2.05 -5.21 -7.78
CA ILE A 361 -2.27 -6.47 -8.50
C ILE A 361 -2.50 -7.55 -7.47
N TYR A 362 -3.47 -8.43 -7.73
CA TYR A 362 -3.63 -9.70 -7.07
C TYR A 362 -3.24 -10.82 -8.02
N ALA A 363 -2.46 -11.76 -7.49
CA ALA A 363 -2.16 -13.03 -8.13
C ALA A 363 -1.66 -14.04 -7.10
N SER A 364 -1.74 -15.33 -7.44
CA SER A 364 -1.04 -16.35 -6.67
C SER A 364 0.48 -16.23 -6.83
N LYS A 365 1.25 -16.72 -5.85
CA LYS A 365 2.72 -16.83 -5.93
C LYS A 365 3.18 -17.47 -7.25
N THR A 366 2.47 -18.50 -7.70
CA THR A 366 2.74 -19.20 -8.96
C THR A 366 2.46 -18.29 -10.16
N PHE A 367 1.32 -17.58 -10.18
CA PHE A 367 1.03 -16.61 -11.26
C PHE A 367 2.07 -15.50 -11.37
N TYR A 368 2.55 -14.96 -10.24
CA TYR A 368 3.64 -13.98 -10.24
C TYR A 368 4.99 -14.51 -10.74
N THR A 369 5.17 -15.83 -10.78
CA THR A 369 6.42 -16.48 -11.21
C THR A 369 6.35 -16.94 -12.66
N ASP A 370 5.21 -17.52 -13.06
CA ASP A 370 5.06 -18.27 -14.30
C ASP A 370 4.21 -17.53 -15.35
N GLU A 371 3.25 -16.71 -14.91
CA GLU A 371 2.23 -16.07 -15.75
C GLU A 371 2.38 -14.53 -15.84
N LEU A 372 3.38 -13.95 -15.17
CA LEU A 372 3.61 -12.51 -15.10
C LEU A 372 5.11 -12.17 -15.07
N ASN A 373 5.51 -11.09 -15.75
CA ASN A 373 6.87 -10.58 -15.71
C ASN A 373 7.02 -9.62 -14.52
N PHE A 374 7.23 -10.17 -13.31
CA PHE A 374 7.18 -9.42 -12.04
C PHE A 374 8.04 -8.14 -11.99
N SER A 375 9.19 -8.09 -12.67
CA SER A 375 10.06 -6.91 -12.73
C SER A 375 9.37 -5.65 -13.27
N ARG A 376 8.28 -5.80 -14.04
CA ARG A 376 7.47 -4.69 -14.57
C ARG A 376 6.32 -4.29 -13.63
N LEU A 377 6.12 -5.02 -12.54
CA LEU A 377 4.98 -4.92 -11.62
C LEU A 377 5.36 -4.46 -10.20
N SER A 378 6.64 -4.49 -9.85
CA SER A 378 7.16 -4.16 -8.51
C SER A 378 6.91 -2.73 -8.03
N ASN A 379 6.45 -1.83 -8.90
CA ASN A 379 6.04 -0.45 -8.56
C ASN A 379 4.54 -0.33 -8.21
N TYR A 380 3.80 -1.44 -8.17
CA TYR A 380 2.39 -1.51 -7.80
C TYR A 380 2.21 -2.21 -6.45
N GLU A 381 1.07 -2.00 -5.80
CA GLU A 381 0.78 -2.61 -4.52
C GLU A 381 0.51 -4.12 -4.71
N ILE A 382 1.41 -4.97 -4.22
CA ILE A 382 1.34 -6.42 -4.41
C ILE A 382 0.47 -7.07 -3.33
N TRP A 383 -0.57 -7.80 -3.78
CA TRP A 383 -1.40 -8.69 -2.98
C TRP A 383 -1.18 -10.13 -3.46
N VAL A 384 -0.49 -10.93 -2.64
CA VAL A 384 -0.09 -12.30 -3.02
C VAL A 384 -0.97 -13.36 -2.35
N ALA A 385 -1.51 -14.29 -3.14
CA ALA A 385 -2.09 -15.52 -2.61
C ALA A 385 -1.04 -16.62 -2.50
N HIS A 386 -0.83 -17.14 -1.28
CA HIS A 386 0.00 -18.31 -1.04
C HIS A 386 -0.46 -19.04 0.22
N TYR A 387 -1.09 -20.19 0.05
CA TYR A 387 -1.82 -20.87 1.12
C TYR A 387 -0.91 -21.77 1.98
N THR A 388 -0.18 -21.16 2.91
CA THR A 388 0.75 -21.83 3.84
C THR A 388 0.44 -21.46 5.30
N SER A 389 0.75 -22.37 6.22
CA SER A 389 0.49 -22.22 7.67
C SER A 389 1.59 -21.46 8.43
N GLU A 390 2.67 -21.05 7.76
CA GLU A 390 3.83 -20.41 8.42
C GLU A 390 4.11 -19.01 7.84
N THR A 391 4.84 -18.94 6.73
CA THR A 391 5.25 -17.69 6.08
C THR A 391 5.33 -17.95 4.59
N THR A 392 4.95 -16.97 3.79
CA THR A 392 5.16 -17.06 2.35
C THR A 392 6.64 -16.90 2.01
N ASP A 393 7.20 -17.82 1.24
CA ASP A 393 8.54 -17.74 0.62
C ASP A 393 8.52 -16.92 -0.69
N PHE A 394 7.52 -16.05 -0.84
CA PHE A 394 7.47 -15.07 -1.92
C PHE A 394 8.57 -14.02 -1.71
N LYS A 395 9.60 -14.07 -2.56
CA LYS A 395 10.88 -13.34 -2.41
C LYS A 395 10.83 -11.83 -2.71
N TYR A 396 9.66 -11.28 -3.03
CA TYR A 396 9.49 -9.88 -3.40
C TYR A 396 8.65 -9.15 -2.35
N ASP A 397 8.75 -7.82 -2.29
CA ASP A 397 7.92 -7.00 -1.40
C ASP A 397 6.43 -7.17 -1.73
N TYR A 398 5.61 -7.30 -0.68
CA TYR A 398 4.16 -7.41 -0.76
C TYR A 398 3.52 -6.70 0.43
N LYS A 399 2.37 -6.06 0.20
CA LYS A 399 1.65 -5.34 1.26
C LYS A 399 0.46 -6.10 1.79
N VAL A 400 -0.06 -7.08 1.06
CA VAL A 400 -1.14 -7.98 1.50
C VAL A 400 -0.78 -9.41 1.15
N TRP A 401 -0.98 -10.34 2.09
CA TRP A 401 -0.84 -11.79 1.87
C TRP A 401 -2.16 -12.51 2.20
N GLN A 402 -2.77 -13.11 1.20
CA GLN A 402 -3.88 -14.05 1.36
C GLN A 402 -3.30 -15.42 1.71
N TYR A 403 -3.47 -15.82 2.98
CA TYR A 403 -2.83 -17.02 3.51
C TYR A 403 -3.79 -18.22 3.61
N THR A 404 -5.10 -18.01 3.47
CA THR A 404 -6.07 -19.09 3.37
C THR A 404 -7.34 -18.67 2.61
N PRO A 405 -7.98 -19.61 1.87
CA PRO A 405 -9.31 -19.44 1.34
C PRO A 405 -10.40 -20.16 2.17
N LYS A 406 -10.02 -20.71 3.34
CA LYS A 406 -10.86 -21.59 4.17
C LYS A 406 -11.04 -21.05 5.58
N GLY A 407 -11.05 -19.73 5.69
CA GLY A 407 -11.28 -19.00 6.92
C GLY A 407 -12.73 -19.08 7.39
N ARG A 408 -12.96 -18.95 8.70
CA ARG A 408 -14.29 -18.77 9.27
C ARG A 408 -14.30 -17.47 10.07
N VAL A 409 -15.18 -16.54 9.70
CA VAL A 409 -15.30 -15.23 10.35
C VAL A 409 -16.71 -15.11 10.90
N ASN A 410 -16.85 -14.77 12.17
CA ASN A 410 -18.17 -14.52 12.75
C ASN A 410 -18.87 -13.38 11.99
N GLY A 411 -20.11 -13.60 11.57
CA GLY A 411 -20.86 -12.69 10.68
C GLY A 411 -20.84 -13.05 9.19
N ILE A 412 -20.07 -14.07 8.77
CA ILE A 412 -20.07 -14.59 7.40
C ILE A 412 -20.49 -16.07 7.41
N PRO A 413 -21.48 -16.51 6.61
CA PRO A 413 -22.01 -17.87 6.67
C PRO A 413 -21.07 -18.92 6.06
N ASN A 414 -20.32 -18.53 5.03
CA ASN A 414 -19.50 -19.40 4.19
C ASN A 414 -18.02 -19.37 4.62
N ASP A 415 -17.20 -20.25 4.04
CA ASP A 415 -15.75 -20.09 4.08
C ASP A 415 -15.36 -18.74 3.46
N THR A 416 -14.32 -18.10 4.00
CA THR A 416 -13.90 -16.74 3.64
C THR A 416 -12.41 -16.69 3.41
N ASP A 417 -12.00 -15.96 2.38
CA ASP A 417 -10.59 -15.66 2.10
C ASP A 417 -10.05 -14.68 3.16
N ILE A 418 -8.96 -15.04 3.85
CA ILE A 418 -8.36 -14.23 4.94
C ILE A 418 -6.95 -13.78 4.56
N ASN A 419 -6.70 -12.52 4.87
CA ASN A 419 -5.50 -11.78 4.56
C ASN A 419 -4.85 -11.23 5.83
N ILE A 420 -3.53 -11.00 5.75
CA ILE A 420 -2.88 -9.97 6.57
C ILE A 420 -2.34 -8.86 5.68
N ALA A 421 -2.38 -7.62 6.16
CA ALA A 421 -1.72 -6.48 5.53
C ALA A 421 -0.53 -6.02 6.38
N LEU A 422 0.59 -5.75 5.72
CA LEU A 422 1.83 -5.20 6.31
C LEU A 422 1.92 -3.68 6.13
N PHE A 423 0.85 -3.02 5.67
CA PHE A 423 0.74 -1.57 5.56
C PHE A 423 -0.67 -1.14 5.99
N ASP A 424 -0.75 -0.15 6.88
CA ASP A 424 -2.01 0.46 7.33
C ASP A 424 -2.34 1.64 6.41
N TYR A 425 -3.18 1.36 5.41
CA TYR A 425 -3.53 2.32 4.37
C TYR A 425 -4.36 3.50 4.86
N GLY A 426 -5.19 3.30 5.89
CA GLY A 426 -6.02 4.35 6.49
C GLY A 426 -5.21 5.37 7.28
N ASN A 427 -4.11 4.93 7.90
CA ASN A 427 -3.18 5.81 8.63
C ASN A 427 -1.94 6.21 7.79
N ASN A 428 -1.73 5.59 6.62
CA ASN A 428 -0.52 5.69 5.81
C ASN A 428 0.75 5.38 6.63
N ASP A 429 0.72 4.22 7.30
CA ASP A 429 1.75 3.72 8.22
C ASP A 429 2.24 2.35 7.75
N ASP A 430 3.56 2.18 7.54
CA ASP A 430 4.17 0.90 7.15
C ASP A 430 4.40 -0.05 8.32
N MET A 431 4.09 0.40 9.54
CA MET A 431 4.16 -0.35 10.79
C MET A 431 5.58 -0.82 11.18
N SER A 432 6.61 -0.52 10.38
CA SER A 432 7.96 -1.04 10.56
C SER A 432 8.59 -0.59 11.89
N ASP A 433 8.34 0.65 12.29
CA ASP A 433 8.91 1.29 13.47
C ASP A 433 7.98 1.24 14.71
N ARG A 434 6.83 0.54 14.62
CA ARG A 434 5.92 0.36 15.78
C ARG A 434 6.68 -0.25 16.96
N GLY A 435 6.41 0.26 18.15
CA GLY A 435 7.12 -0.15 19.36
C GLY A 435 8.56 0.36 19.51
N GLY A 436 9.14 1.09 18.54
CA GLY A 436 10.50 1.64 18.61
C GLY A 436 10.71 2.68 19.72
N SER A 437 9.64 3.14 20.37
CA SER A 437 9.68 3.95 21.58
C SER A 437 9.81 3.14 22.88
N VAL A 438 9.94 1.81 22.81
CA VAL A 438 10.04 0.91 23.98
C VAL A 438 11.38 0.18 23.95
N ALA A 439 12.18 0.33 25.02
CA ALA A 439 13.41 -0.43 25.22
C ALA A 439 13.23 -1.45 26.36
N PHE A 440 13.42 -2.72 26.03
CA PHE A 440 13.33 -3.82 26.99
C PHE A 440 14.65 -4.09 27.71
N PHE A 441 14.57 -4.25 29.04
CA PHE A 441 15.67 -4.57 29.94
C PHE A 441 15.39 -5.89 30.68
N ASP A 442 16.45 -6.59 31.08
CA ASP A 442 16.36 -7.87 31.80
C ASP A 442 16.15 -7.72 33.32
N SER A 443 16.22 -6.50 33.86
CA SER A 443 15.91 -6.25 35.28
C SER A 443 15.65 -4.77 35.57
N ASP A 444 14.97 -4.48 36.69
CA ASP A 444 14.84 -3.10 37.21
C ASP A 444 16.21 -2.48 37.59
N THR A 445 17.19 -3.32 37.95
CA THR A 445 18.58 -2.89 38.21
C THR A 445 19.20 -2.28 36.95
N ASP A 446 18.99 -2.90 35.80
CA ASP A 446 19.55 -2.43 34.53
C ASP A 446 18.86 -1.16 34.02
N ILE A 447 17.55 -1.05 34.24
CA ILE A 447 16.81 0.20 34.05
C ILE A 447 17.41 1.30 34.93
N GLN A 448 17.68 1.00 36.20
CA GLN A 448 18.27 1.97 37.11
C GLN A 448 19.68 2.39 36.70
N ASN A 449 20.48 1.50 36.09
CA ASN A 449 21.77 1.85 35.49
C ASN A 449 21.59 2.86 34.33
N ALA A 450 20.61 2.65 33.44
CA ALA A 450 20.29 3.61 32.37
C ALA A 450 19.81 4.97 32.92
N LEU A 451 18.95 4.97 33.95
CA LEU A 451 18.50 6.21 34.61
C LEU A 451 19.63 6.93 35.35
N ASN A 452 20.59 6.20 35.92
CA ASN A 452 21.79 6.79 36.54
C ASN A 452 22.67 7.47 35.48
N ALA A 453 22.90 6.81 34.35
CA ALA A 453 23.63 7.38 33.21
C ALA A 453 22.95 8.67 32.68
N GLU A 454 21.63 8.68 32.48
CA GLU A 454 20.89 9.90 32.13
C GLU A 454 21.12 11.04 33.13
N ASN A 455 21.06 10.74 34.43
CA ASN A 455 21.26 11.72 35.48
C ASN A 455 22.70 12.27 35.50
N SER A 456 23.71 11.45 35.20
CA SER A 456 25.10 11.90 35.08
C SER A 456 25.34 12.73 33.81
N ILE A 457 24.72 12.39 32.68
CA ILE A 457 24.73 13.23 31.47
C ILE A 457 24.10 14.61 31.75
N LYS A 458 22.98 14.67 32.47
CA LYS A 458 22.36 15.94 32.88
C LYS A 458 23.24 16.76 33.84
N LYS A 459 23.92 16.13 34.79
CA LYS A 459 24.91 16.82 35.66
C LYS A 459 26.03 17.41 34.82
N TYR A 460 26.55 16.66 33.84
CA TYR A 460 27.55 17.17 32.90
C TYR A 460 27.00 18.35 32.07
N GLN A 461 25.78 18.29 31.54
CA GLN A 461 25.14 19.40 30.81
C GLN A 461 25.11 20.71 31.61
N LEU A 462 24.83 20.62 32.92
CA LEU A 462 24.78 21.76 33.83
C LEU A 462 26.17 22.32 34.17
N PHE A 463 27.10 21.48 34.63
CA PHE A 463 28.36 21.92 35.26
C PHE A 463 29.61 21.76 34.36
N ARG A 464 29.56 20.89 33.35
CA ARG A 464 30.52 20.76 32.24
C ARG A 464 31.99 20.56 32.64
N THR A 465 32.26 19.84 33.73
CA THR A 465 33.63 19.48 34.14
C THR A 465 34.09 18.17 33.49
N GLN A 466 35.41 17.96 33.40
CA GLN A 466 35.97 16.71 32.85
C GLN A 466 35.62 15.51 33.73
N THR A 467 35.60 15.70 35.06
CA THR A 467 35.23 14.65 36.01
C THR A 467 33.78 14.17 35.82
N LEU A 468 32.83 15.08 35.57
CA LEU A 468 31.43 14.71 35.33
C LEU A 468 31.22 14.02 33.98
N TYR A 469 31.96 14.41 32.94
CA TYR A 469 31.96 13.70 31.66
C TYR A 469 32.51 12.27 31.82
N ASN A 470 33.64 12.09 32.52
CA ASN A 470 34.20 10.76 32.79
C ASN A 470 33.24 9.89 33.63
N SER A 471 32.54 10.48 34.61
CA SER A 471 31.50 9.79 35.39
C SER A 471 30.34 9.35 34.50
N ALA A 472 29.86 10.22 33.60
CA ALA A 472 28.79 9.88 32.68
C ALA A 472 29.21 8.75 31.71
N GLN A 473 30.44 8.75 31.19
CA GLN A 473 30.96 7.62 30.41
C GLN A 473 30.98 6.32 31.23
N SER A 474 31.45 6.35 32.47
CA SER A 474 31.47 5.17 33.34
C SER A 474 30.07 4.66 33.67
N ASP A 475 29.08 5.53 33.87
CA ASP A 475 27.69 5.13 34.13
C ASP A 475 27.04 4.54 32.86
N ILE A 476 27.31 5.11 31.67
CA ILE A 476 26.92 4.54 30.37
C ILE A 476 27.53 3.16 30.19
N ASP A 477 28.74 2.91 30.69
CA ASP A 477 29.38 1.60 30.54
C ASP A 477 28.66 0.45 31.26
N PHE A 478 27.93 0.75 32.35
CA PHE A 478 27.08 -0.21 33.08
C PHE A 478 25.70 -0.45 32.42
N VAL A 479 25.33 0.27 31.37
CA VAL A 479 24.06 0.04 30.64
C VAL A 479 24.21 -1.19 29.75
N ASN A 480 23.51 -2.29 30.07
CA ASN A 480 23.62 -3.54 29.32
C ASN A 480 22.76 -3.57 28.03
N GLN A 481 21.71 -2.75 27.94
CA GLN A 481 20.86 -2.61 26.75
C GLN A 481 21.64 -1.86 25.65
N PRO A 482 22.02 -2.51 24.53
CA PRO A 482 23.02 -1.93 23.61
C PRO A 482 22.56 -0.66 22.88
N GLU A 483 21.27 -0.57 22.55
CA GLU A 483 20.70 0.56 21.82
C GLU A 483 20.57 1.79 22.72
N VAL A 484 20.10 1.59 23.96
CA VAL A 484 20.06 2.66 24.98
C VAL A 484 21.48 3.11 25.30
N LYS A 485 22.44 2.19 25.48
CA LYS A 485 23.87 2.54 25.68
C LYS A 485 24.39 3.42 24.54
N ALA A 486 24.12 3.04 23.28
CA ALA A 486 24.53 3.83 22.11
C ALA A 486 23.88 5.22 22.09
N LYS A 487 22.55 5.32 22.26
CA LYS A 487 21.85 6.62 22.26
C LYS A 487 22.30 7.53 23.42
N LEU A 488 22.62 6.98 24.60
CA LEU A 488 23.17 7.74 25.73
C LEU A 488 24.61 8.23 25.44
N PHE A 489 25.44 7.41 24.81
CA PHE A 489 26.79 7.81 24.37
C PHE A 489 26.72 8.94 23.33
N ASP A 490 25.86 8.81 22.32
CA ASP A 490 25.63 9.84 21.31
C ASP A 490 25.12 11.14 21.95
N ALA A 491 24.20 11.06 22.93
CA ALA A 491 23.73 12.23 23.65
C ALA A 491 24.87 12.94 24.42
N LEU A 492 25.77 12.19 25.05
CA LEU A 492 26.91 12.71 25.79
C LEU A 492 27.95 13.38 24.87
N GLU A 493 28.33 12.73 23.76
CA GLU A 493 29.28 13.31 22.79
C GLU A 493 28.70 14.55 22.10
N ASN A 494 27.42 14.54 21.73
CA ASN A 494 26.75 15.70 21.16
C ASN A 494 26.71 16.88 22.14
N LEU A 495 26.49 16.63 23.44
CA LEU A 495 26.57 17.66 24.48
C LEU A 495 27.98 18.24 24.62
N LYS A 496 29.00 17.38 24.67
CA LYS A 496 30.42 17.79 24.74
C LYS A 496 30.83 18.63 23.52
N ASN A 497 30.51 18.18 22.31
CA ASN A 497 30.82 18.89 21.07
C ASN A 497 30.10 20.25 20.98
N LYS A 498 28.90 20.37 21.56
CA LYS A 498 28.10 21.61 21.54
C LYS A 498 28.47 22.62 22.63
N LEU A 499 28.88 22.15 23.82
CA LEU A 499 29.02 23.00 25.01
C LEU A 499 30.46 23.13 25.53
N GLY A 500 31.36 22.23 25.13
CA GLY A 500 32.73 22.16 25.64
C GLY A 500 32.82 21.89 27.14
N PHE A 501 33.99 22.16 27.72
CA PHE A 501 34.22 22.12 29.16
C PHE A 501 34.25 23.53 29.75
N LEU A 502 33.71 23.68 30.96
CA LEU A 502 33.97 24.85 31.79
C LEU A 502 35.27 24.60 32.58
N ALA A 503 36.06 25.65 32.79
CA ALA A 503 37.27 25.56 33.60
C ALA A 503 36.92 25.10 35.03
N GLU A 504 37.58 24.05 35.51
CA GLU A 504 37.43 23.62 36.90
C GLU A 504 37.96 24.72 37.83
N PRO A 505 37.26 25.07 38.93
CA PRO A 505 37.75 26.07 39.87
C PRO A 505 39.06 25.59 40.47
N THR A 506 40.14 26.30 40.16
CA THR A 506 41.47 26.01 40.70
C THR A 506 41.42 26.06 42.21
N LYS A 507 41.77 24.95 42.87
CA LYS A 507 42.06 24.95 44.31
C LYS A 507 43.28 25.84 44.55
N ASN A 508 43.06 27.10 44.89
CA ASN A 508 44.11 27.92 45.49
C ASN A 508 44.49 27.28 46.83
N SER A 509 45.65 26.63 46.86
CA SER A 509 46.33 26.28 48.10
C SER A 509 47.03 27.53 48.64
N GLU A 510 46.27 28.40 49.31
CA GLU A 510 46.84 29.50 50.08
C GLU A 510 47.31 28.98 51.44
N ASN A 511 48.51 28.40 51.44
CA ASN A 511 49.41 28.55 52.57
C ASN A 511 50.01 29.95 52.47
N ASP A 512 49.47 30.92 53.21
CA ASP A 512 50.27 32.08 53.61
C ASP A 512 49.93 32.46 55.06
N GLU A 513 50.88 32.23 55.96
CA GLU A 513 50.83 32.77 57.30
C GLU A 513 51.24 34.24 57.23
N THR A 514 50.32 35.18 57.45
CA THR A 514 50.74 36.48 58.02
C THR A 514 49.67 37.13 58.87
N THR A 515 50.12 37.66 60.00
CA THR A 515 49.32 38.30 61.04
C THR A 515 48.80 39.67 60.63
N GLY A 516 47.54 39.97 60.93
CA GLY A 516 46.95 41.30 60.83
C GLY A 516 45.61 41.38 61.57
N GLU A 517 45.54 42.21 62.61
CA GLU A 517 44.29 42.54 63.32
C GLU A 517 43.36 43.43 62.47
N LEU A 518 42.16 43.68 63.03
CA LEU A 518 41.08 44.62 62.67
C LEU A 518 39.90 43.94 61.97
N SER A 519 38.64 44.16 62.33
CA SER A 519 37.91 44.73 63.48
C SER A 519 36.43 44.72 63.04
N GLU A 520 35.49 44.79 63.96
CA GLU A 520 34.03 44.78 63.72
C GLU A 520 33.55 45.77 62.64
N GLU A 521 32.69 45.30 61.71
CA GLU A 521 31.27 45.74 61.56
C GLU A 521 30.48 44.75 60.67
#